data_AF-A0A1J5H285-F1
#
_entry.id   AF-A0A1J5H285-F1
#
_cell.length_a   1.000
_cell.length_b   1.000
_cell.length_c   1.000
_cell.angle_alpha   90.00
_cell.angle_beta   90.00
_cell.angle_gamma   90.00
#
_symmetry.space_group_name_H-M   'P 1'
#
loop_
_entity.id
_entity.type
_entity.pdbx_description
1 polymer ?
#
loop_
_entity_poly.entity_id
_entity_poly.type
_entity_poly.pdbx_seq_one_letter_code
_entity_poly.pdbx_strand_id
1 'polypeptide(L)'
;MGLERDYVGKPVGLRTYALVSLGAALFTIISVNSFKLFPGAQFDPMRIPSQIVTGIGFLGAGIIIHQGLRAKGITTAAGIWLVSAIGVAIGLDLYQTAIFTTILAFIIIVVLRWVDWEKEIKEVVDRVKEL
;
A
#
# COMPACT_ATOMS: atom_id res chain seq x y z
N MET A 1 -4.05 -15.45 3.83
CA MET A 1 -4.25 -14.15 3.14
C MET A 1 -2.99 -13.61 2.46
N GLY A 2 -1.96 -13.10 3.17
CA GLY A 2 -0.69 -12.63 2.56
C GLY A 2 0.49 -13.61 2.71
N LEU A 3 0.77 -14.03 3.95
CA LEU A 3 1.83 -15.00 4.29
C LEU A 3 1.68 -16.35 3.59
N GLU A 4 0.45 -16.86 3.57
CA GLU A 4 0.08 -18.08 2.84
C GLU A 4 0.40 -17.98 1.35
N ARG A 5 0.21 -16.80 0.75
CA ARG A 5 0.48 -16.59 -0.67
C ARG A 5 1.97 -16.56 -0.96
N ASP A 6 2.77 -15.99 -0.06
CA ASP A 6 4.23 -16.08 -0.12
C ASP A 6 4.69 -17.54 0.02
N TYR A 7 4.06 -18.32 0.90
CA TYR A 7 4.38 -19.73 1.10
C TYR A 7 4.07 -20.60 -0.13
N VAL A 8 2.97 -20.31 -0.83
CA VAL A 8 2.52 -21.05 -2.02
C VAL A 8 3.07 -20.44 -3.33
N GLY A 9 4.06 -19.53 -3.24
CA GLY A 9 4.74 -18.96 -4.40
C GLY A 9 3.85 -18.12 -5.33
N LYS A 10 2.78 -17.50 -4.80
CA LYS A 10 1.89 -16.66 -5.60
C LYS A 10 2.54 -15.29 -5.87
N PRO A 11 2.25 -14.66 -7.02
CA PRO A 11 2.85 -13.39 -7.41
C PRO A 11 2.44 -12.19 -6.53
N VAL A 12 1.51 -12.34 -5.58
CA VAL A 12 1.10 -11.25 -4.68
C VAL A 12 1.23 -11.75 -3.26
N GLY A 13 2.09 -11.09 -2.49
CA GLY A 13 2.58 -11.54 -1.20
C GLY A 13 2.12 -10.71 -0.02
N LEU A 14 2.69 -11.00 1.16
CA LEU A 14 2.39 -10.28 2.39
C LEU A 14 2.57 -8.77 2.25
N ARG A 15 3.63 -8.33 1.54
CA ARG A 15 3.94 -6.90 1.36
C ARG A 15 2.81 -6.14 0.68
N THR A 16 2.26 -6.69 -0.40
CA THR A 16 1.17 -6.04 -1.13
C THR A 16 -0.08 -5.94 -0.25
N TYR A 17 -0.46 -7.03 0.42
CA TYR A 17 -1.64 -7.06 1.28
C TYR A 17 -1.52 -6.09 2.46
N ALA A 18 -0.33 -5.99 3.05
CA ALA A 18 -0.07 -5.06 4.15
C ALA A 18 -0.21 -3.59 3.71
N LEU A 19 0.33 -3.21 2.54
CA LEU A 19 0.21 -1.85 2.01
C LEU A 19 -1.24 -1.49 1.68
N VAL A 20 -1.98 -2.40 1.06
CA VAL A 20 -3.41 -2.19 0.74
C VAL A 20 -4.25 -2.08 2.02
N SER A 21 -3.99 -2.93 3.01
CA SER A 21 -4.70 -2.87 4.29
C SER A 21 -4.43 -1.55 5.03
N LEU A 22 -3.18 -1.09 5.05
CA LEU A 22 -2.81 0.17 5.69
C LEU A 22 -3.44 1.37 4.97
N GLY A 23 -3.43 1.39 3.64
CA GLY A 23 -4.05 2.47 2.87
C GLY A 23 -5.55 2.51 3.03
N ALA A 24 -6.22 1.34 3.10
CA ALA A 24 -7.66 1.26 3.36
C ALA A 24 -8.00 1.84 4.73
N ALA A 25 -7.24 1.49 5.76
CA ALA A 25 -7.40 2.06 7.10
C ALA A 25 -7.24 3.58 7.10
N LEU A 26 -6.21 4.10 6.42
CA LEU A 26 -5.99 5.55 6.32
C LEU A 26 -7.13 6.26 5.58
N PHE A 27 -7.62 5.72 4.47
CA PHE A 27 -8.77 6.29 3.77
C PHE A 27 -10.05 6.28 4.61
N THR A 28 -10.28 5.25 5.42
CA THR A 28 -11.40 5.25 6.37
C THR A 28 -11.23 6.33 7.45
N ILE A 29 -10.03 6.50 7.99
CA ILE A 29 -9.74 7.57 8.96
C ILE A 29 -9.95 8.95 8.34
N ILE A 30 -9.46 9.17 7.11
CA ILE A 30 -9.70 10.38 6.33
C ILE A 30 -11.19 10.65 6.21
N SER A 31 -11.97 9.63 5.81
CA SER A 31 -13.42 9.77 5.63
C SER A 31 -14.13 10.22 6.90
N VAL A 32 -13.89 9.52 8.01
CA VAL A 32 -14.51 9.86 9.30
C VAL A 32 -14.08 11.26 9.78
N ASN A 33 -12.82 11.66 9.58
CA ASN A 33 -12.35 12.98 10.01
C ASN A 33 -12.85 14.11 9.12
N SER A 34 -12.97 13.91 7.80
CA SER A 34 -13.49 14.96 6.91
C SER A 34 -14.92 15.37 7.25
N PHE A 35 -15.79 14.43 7.65
CA PHE A 35 -17.13 14.79 8.13
C PHE A 35 -17.10 15.53 9.48
N LYS A 36 -16.12 15.24 10.34
CA LYS A 36 -15.96 15.93 11.64
C LYS A 36 -15.38 17.35 11.51
N LEU A 37 -14.50 17.57 10.54
CA LEU A 37 -13.85 18.87 10.29
C LEU A 37 -14.83 19.91 9.72
N PHE A 38 -15.85 19.47 8.99
CA PHE A 38 -16.83 20.34 8.34
C PHE A 38 -18.27 20.02 8.80
N PRO A 39 -18.58 20.21 10.10
CA PRO A 39 -19.91 19.91 10.62
C PRO A 39 -20.96 20.82 9.98
N GLY A 40 -22.01 20.24 9.40
CA GLY A 40 -23.10 21.00 8.76
C GLY A 40 -22.74 21.60 7.39
N ALA A 41 -21.63 21.19 6.77
CA ALA A 41 -21.31 21.60 5.41
C ALA A 41 -22.42 21.20 4.43
N GLN A 42 -22.83 22.14 3.58
CA GLN A 42 -23.77 21.89 2.48
C GLN A 42 -23.09 21.23 1.26
N PHE A 43 -21.77 21.04 1.32
CA PHE A 43 -20.98 20.35 0.31
C PHE A 43 -20.38 19.07 0.90
N ASP A 44 -20.09 18.10 0.03
CA ASP A 44 -19.43 16.85 0.44
C ASP A 44 -17.91 17.06 0.66
N PRO A 45 -17.40 16.95 1.90
CA PRO A 45 -15.98 17.09 2.19
C PRO A 45 -15.13 15.96 1.57
N MET A 46 -15.74 14.84 1.19
CA MET A 46 -15.08 13.71 0.53
C MET A 46 -14.95 13.86 -0.97
N ARG A 47 -15.49 14.92 -1.58
CA ARG A 47 -15.53 15.08 -3.04
C ARG A 47 -14.15 15.02 -3.68
N ILE A 48 -13.18 15.78 -3.16
CA ILE A 48 -11.81 15.81 -3.71
C ILE A 48 -11.03 14.53 -3.35
N PRO A 49 -10.99 14.08 -2.08
CA PRO A 49 -10.36 12.81 -1.71
C PRO A 49 -10.85 11.62 -2.54
N SER A 50 -12.15 11.47 -2.74
CA SER A 50 -12.74 10.36 -3.50
C SER A 50 -12.29 10.37 -4.97
N GLN A 51 -12.22 11.56 -5.60
CA GLN A 51 -11.72 11.70 -6.96
C GLN A 51 -10.24 11.35 -7.08
N ILE A 52 -9.42 11.70 -6.09
CA ILE A 52 -8.01 11.31 -6.04
C ILE A 52 -7.88 9.78 -5.95
N VAL A 53 -8.68 9.11 -5.11
CA VAL A 53 -8.68 7.64 -4.99
C VAL A 53 -9.06 6.97 -6.32
N THR A 54 -10.08 7.49 -7.00
CA THR A 54 -10.47 6.98 -8.32
C THR A 54 -9.36 7.20 -9.36
N GLY A 55 -8.77 8.41 -9.39
CA GLY A 55 -7.70 8.76 -10.32
C GLY A 55 -6.44 7.91 -10.15
N ILE A 56 -6.00 7.68 -8.91
CA ILE A 56 -4.82 6.86 -8.64
C ILE A 56 -5.05 5.39 -9.02
N GLY A 57 -6.29 4.91 -9.01
CA GLY A 57 -6.66 3.58 -9.48
C GLY A 57 -6.26 3.34 -10.93
N PHE A 58 -6.40 4.34 -11.80
CA PHE A 58 -5.96 4.27 -13.19
C PHE A 58 -4.43 4.20 -13.33
N LEU A 59 -3.68 4.94 -12.51
CA LEU A 59 -2.21 4.85 -12.50
C LEU A 59 -1.74 3.47 -12.03
N GLY A 60 -2.40 2.90 -11.01
CA GLY A 60 -2.15 1.54 -10.55
C GLY A 60 -2.38 0.50 -11.65
N ALA A 61 -3.51 0.61 -12.37
CA ALA A 61 -3.79 -0.24 -13.52
C ALA A 61 -2.74 -0.08 -14.63
N GLY A 62 -2.33 1.16 -14.95
CA GLY A 62 -1.28 1.44 -15.93
C GLY A 62 0.05 0.78 -15.58
N ILE A 63 0.45 0.80 -14.30
CA ILE A 63 1.67 0.13 -13.83
C ILE A 63 1.58 -1.38 -13.96
N ILE A 64 0.42 -1.97 -13.64
CA ILE A 64 0.20 -3.41 -13.78
C ILE A 64 0.22 -3.82 -15.26
N ILE A 65 -0.35 -3.02 -16.16
CA ILE A 65 -0.31 -3.27 -17.61
C ILE A 65 1.14 -3.15 -18.13
N HIS A 66 1.88 -2.12 -17.70
CA HIS A 66 3.24 -1.87 -18.16
C HIS A 66 4.27 -2.89 -17.63
N GLN A 67 4.16 -3.30 -16.36
CA GLN A 67 5.11 -4.22 -15.71
C GLN A 67 4.63 -5.69 -15.71
N GLY A 68 3.40 -5.94 -16.15
CA GLY A 68 2.72 -7.25 -16.08
C GLY A 68 2.27 -7.63 -14.67
N LEU A 69 1.62 -8.79 -14.55
CA LEU A 69 1.13 -9.39 -13.28
C LEU A 69 2.26 -9.93 -12.37
N ARG A 70 3.43 -9.29 -12.39
CA ARG A 70 4.57 -9.61 -11.53
C ARG A 70 4.40 -8.96 -10.16
N ALA A 71 4.94 -9.59 -9.12
CA ALA A 71 4.89 -9.11 -7.75
C ALA A 71 5.34 -7.65 -7.59
N LYS A 72 6.37 -7.26 -8.34
CA LYS A 72 6.89 -5.91 -8.37
C LYS A 72 5.88 -4.89 -8.88
N GLY A 73 5.17 -5.18 -9.98
CA GLY A 73 4.18 -4.27 -10.56
C GLY A 73 2.99 -4.04 -9.63
N ILE A 74 2.46 -5.13 -9.07
CA ILE A 74 1.29 -5.07 -8.17
C ILE A 74 1.65 -4.38 -6.84
N THR A 75 2.83 -4.65 -6.28
CA THR A 75 3.30 -3.97 -5.06
C THR A 75 3.58 -2.50 -5.29
N THR A 76 4.13 -2.14 -6.45
CA THR A 76 4.36 -0.73 -6.81
C THR A 76 3.04 0.02 -6.91
N ALA A 77 2.03 -0.58 -7.56
CA ALA A 77 0.69 -0.02 -7.62
C ALA A 77 0.08 0.19 -6.22
N ALA A 78 0.19 -0.81 -5.34
CA ALA A 78 -0.26 -0.69 -3.94
C ALA A 78 0.48 0.41 -3.16
N GLY A 79 1.79 0.56 -3.37
CA GLY A 79 2.59 1.61 -2.75
C GLY A 79 2.15 3.02 -3.18
N ILE A 80 1.93 3.24 -4.48
CA ILE A 80 1.44 4.53 -4.99
C ILE A 80 0.04 4.85 -4.46
N TRP A 81 -0.82 3.83 -4.35
CA TRP A 81 -2.14 3.98 -3.73
C TRP A 81 -2.07 4.37 -2.25
N LEU A 82 -1.15 3.79 -1.48
CA LEU A 82 -0.92 4.19 -0.08
C LEU A 82 -0.35 5.61 0.02
N VAL A 83 0.61 5.98 -0.83
CA VAL A 83 1.22 7.31 -0.84
C VAL A 83 0.20 8.39 -1.16
N SER A 84 -0.76 8.12 -2.06
CA SER A 84 -1.84 9.08 -2.32
C SER A 84 -2.75 9.27 -1.09
N ALA A 85 -3.06 8.20 -0.35
CA ALA A 85 -3.78 8.29 0.92
C ALA A 85 -3.06 9.19 1.93
N ILE A 86 -1.72 9.04 2.05
CA ILE A 86 -0.88 9.88 2.92
C ILE A 86 -0.94 11.35 2.46
N GLY A 87 -0.84 11.62 1.16
CA GLY A 87 -0.96 12.97 0.62
C GLY A 87 -2.31 13.62 0.90
N VAL A 88 -3.41 12.85 0.79
CA VAL A 88 -4.76 13.32 1.15
C VAL A 88 -4.85 13.63 2.65
N ALA A 89 -4.29 12.78 3.51
CA ALA A 89 -4.26 13.04 4.96
C ALA A 89 -3.52 14.35 5.28
N ILE A 90 -2.37 14.59 4.63
CA ILE A 90 -1.62 15.85 4.77
C ILE A 90 -2.46 17.04 4.31
N GLY A 91 -3.13 16.94 3.16
CA GLY A 91 -4.00 18.00 2.63
C GLY A 91 -5.24 18.31 3.49
N LEU A 92 -5.56 17.44 4.46
CA LEU A 92 -6.64 17.61 5.43
C LEU A 92 -6.12 17.96 6.85
N ASP A 93 -4.85 18.37 6.96
CA ASP A 93 -4.16 18.67 8.22
C ASP A 93 -4.06 17.49 9.21
N LEU A 94 -4.22 16.24 8.74
CA LEU A 94 -4.10 15.02 9.55
C LEU A 94 -2.63 14.58 9.68
N TYR A 95 -1.74 15.51 10.06
CA TYR A 95 -0.29 15.30 10.07
C TYR A 95 0.16 14.13 10.96
N GLN A 96 -0.43 13.99 12.15
CA GLN A 96 -0.10 12.89 13.07
C GLN A 96 -0.40 11.53 12.44
N THR A 97 -1.58 11.38 11.85
CA THR A 97 -1.99 10.15 11.15
C THR A 97 -1.13 9.87 9.93
N ALA A 98 -0.77 10.92 9.17
CA ALA A 98 0.09 10.80 8.00
C ALA A 98 1.51 10.33 8.37
N ILE A 99 2.12 10.93 9.41
CA ILE A 99 3.44 10.54 9.91
C ILE A 99 3.41 9.10 10.42
N PHE A 100 2.41 8.75 11.25
CA PHE A 100 2.27 7.40 11.78
C PHE A 100 2.12 6.36 10.66
N THR A 101 1.25 6.64 9.69
CA THR A 101 1.07 5.75 8.52
C THR A 101 2.36 5.61 7.72
N THR A 102 3.12 6.69 7.53
CA THR A 102 4.40 6.67 6.82
C THR A 102 5.43 5.79 7.54
N ILE A 103 5.52 5.90 8.87
CA ILE A 103 6.41 5.07 9.68
C ILE A 103 6.02 3.59 9.55
N LEU A 104 4.73 3.26 9.66
CA LEU A 104 4.24 1.90 9.48
C LEU A 104 4.53 1.37 8.07
N ALA A 105 4.30 2.18 7.04
CA ALA A 105 4.60 1.81 5.66
C ALA A 105 6.09 1.50 5.48
N PHE A 106 6.97 2.32 6.06
CA PHE A 106 8.40 2.12 6.02
C PHE A 106 8.82 0.84 6.74
N ILE A 107 8.27 0.58 7.93
CA ILE A 107 8.49 -0.67 8.68
C ILE A 107 8.06 -1.87 7.82
N ILE A 108 6.86 -1.84 7.24
CA ILE A 108 6.36 -2.91 6.35
C ILE A 108 7.33 -3.16 5.19
N ILE A 109 7.80 -2.10 4.51
CA ILE A 109 8.69 -2.25 3.37
C ILE A 109 10.06 -2.77 3.79
N VAL A 110 10.65 -2.24 4.87
CA VAL A 110 12.00 -2.62 5.32
C VAL A 110 12.03 -4.01 5.91
N VAL A 111 11.10 -4.34 6.81
CA VAL A 111 11.03 -5.65 7.47
C VAL A 111 10.77 -6.74 6.44
N LEU A 112 9.80 -6.53 5.53
CA LEU A 112 9.47 -7.55 4.54
C LEU A 112 10.55 -7.68 3.46
N ARG A 113 11.32 -6.63 3.17
CA ARG A 113 12.50 -6.75 2.30
C ARG A 113 13.56 -7.66 2.89
N TRP A 114 13.77 -7.60 4.21
CA TRP A 114 14.70 -8.49 4.90
C TRP A 114 14.27 -9.96 4.82
N VAL A 115 12.98 -10.23 5.04
CA VAL A 115 12.42 -11.59 4.98
C VAL A 115 12.56 -12.18 3.57
N ASP A 116 12.28 -11.40 2.53
CA ASP A 116 12.37 -11.88 1.14
C ASP A 116 13.82 -12.16 0.72
N TRP A 117 14.77 -11.33 1.16
CA TRP A 117 16.20 -11.53 0.91
C TRP A 117 16.74 -12.82 1.55
N GLU A 118 16.31 -13.14 2.77
CA GLU A 118 16.72 -14.36 3.45
C GLU A 118 16.23 -15.63 2.72
N LYS A 119 15.03 -15.59 2.13
CA LYS A 119 14.47 -16.69 1.33
C LYS A 119 15.23 -16.88 0.02
N GLU A 120 15.52 -15.80 -0.72
CA GLU A 120 16.31 -15.87 -1.96
C GLU A 120 17.70 -16.46 -1.72
N ILE A 121 18.38 -16.06 -0.64
CA ILE A 121 19.70 -16.62 -0.30
C ILE A 121 19.59 -18.12 0.01
N LYS A 122 18.60 -18.55 0.80
CA LYS A 122 18.41 -19.97 1.13
C LYS A 122 18.19 -20.81 -0.13
N GLU A 123 17.32 -20.37 -1.04
CA GLU A 123 17.07 -21.06 -2.30
C GLU A 123 18.33 -21.16 -3.19
N VAL A 124 19.14 -20.10 -3.26
CA VAL A 124 20.41 -20.12 -4.01
C VAL A 124 21.40 -21.08 -3.37
N VAL A 125 21.56 -21.03 -2.05
CA VAL A 125 22.49 -21.90 -1.30
C VAL A 125 22.10 -23.37 -1.43
N ASP A 126 20.81 -23.69 -1.32
CA ASP A 126 20.34 -25.07 -1.39
C ASP A 126 20.53 -25.66 -2.80
N ARG A 127 20.25 -24.87 -3.84
CA ARG A 127 20.51 -25.27 -5.23
C ARG A 127 22.00 -25.46 -5.56
N VAL A 128 22.89 -24.73 -4.89
CA VAL A 128 24.36 -24.93 -5.03
C VAL A 128 24.82 -26.19 -4.30
N LYS A 129 24.17 -26.60 -3.20
CA LYS A 129 24.50 -27.83 -2.47
C LYS A 129 24.07 -29.11 -3.19
N GLU A 130 23.10 -29.01 -4.09
CA GLU A 130 22.60 -30.14 -4.89
C GLU A 130 23.42 -30.39 -6.17
N LEU A 131 24.41 -29.54 -6.48
CA LEU A 131 25.34 -29.66 -7.61
C LEU A 131 26.69 -30.22 -7.16
#